data_AF-A0A3D1IX61-F1
#
_entry.id   AF-A0A3D1IX61-F1
#
_cell.length_a   1.000
_cell.length_b   1.000
_cell.length_c   1.000
_cell.angle_alpha   90.00
_cell.angle_beta   90.00
_cell.angle_gamma   90.00
#
_symmetry.space_group_name_H-M   'P 1'
#
loop_
_entity.id
_entity.type
_entity.pdbx_description
1 polymer ?
#
loop_
_entity_poly.entity_id
_entity_poly.type
_entity_poly.pdbx_seq_one_letter_code
_entity_poly.pdbx_strand_id
1 'polypeptide(L)' 'HHSRRGLIMMVNRRKSLLSYLKGKDATRYRSLIEKLGLRK' A
#
# COMPACT_ATOMS: atom_id res chain seq x y z
N HIS A 1 18.27 16.80 -2.31
CA HIS A 1 16.85 16.43 -2.10
C HIS A 1 16.29 15.42 -3.13
N HIS A 2 17.08 14.54 -3.74
CA HIS A 2 16.59 13.63 -4.79
C HIS A 2 15.95 12.32 -4.26
N SER A 3 16.33 11.84 -3.09
CA SER A 3 15.88 10.54 -2.54
C SER A 3 14.45 10.55 -2.00
N ARG A 4 13.98 11.71 -1.48
CA ARG A 4 12.65 11.85 -0.88
C ARG A 4 11.52 11.73 -1.92
N ARG A 5 11.71 12.30 -3.12
CA ARG A 5 10.71 12.22 -4.20
C ARG A 5 10.52 10.78 -4.67
N GLY A 6 11.61 10.02 -4.83
CA GLY A 6 11.55 8.60 -5.17
C GLY A 6 10.79 7.78 -4.13
N LEU A 7 11.08 8.01 -2.85
CA LEU A 7 10.37 7.35 -1.75
C LEU A 7 8.86 7.66 -1.76
N ILE A 8 8.48 8.93 -1.93
CA ILE A 8 7.08 9.34 -1.99
C ILE A 8 6.36 8.66 -3.16
N MET A 9 7.00 8.58 -4.34
CA MET A 9 6.40 7.88 -5.49
C MET A 9 6.17 6.39 -5.20
N MET A 10 7.13 5.70 -4.57
CA MET A 10 6.97 4.29 -4.20
C MET A 10 5.84 4.08 -3.19
N VAL A 11 5.73 4.97 -2.19
CA VAL A 11 4.64 4.94 -1.19
C VAL A 11 3.27 5.16 -1.86
N ASN A 12 3.16 6.15 -2.74
CA ASN A 12 1.92 6.44 -3.47
C ASN A 12 1.49 5.28 -4.38
N ARG A 13 2.44 4.67 -5.10
CA ARG A 13 2.17 3.47 -5.92
C ARG A 13 1.64 2.32 -5.07
N ARG A 14 2.26 2.06 -3.92
CA ARG A 14 1.79 1.03 -2.96
C ARG A 14 0.37 1.34 -2.47
N LYS A 15 0.09 2.60 -2.13
CA LYS A 15 -1.23 3.04 -1.66
C LYS A 15 -2.32 2.79 -2.71
N SER A 16 -2.06 3.11 -3.98
CA SER A 16 -3.00 2.88 -5.08
C SER A 16 -3.33 1.39 -5.25
N LEU A 17 -2.31 0.52 -5.24
CA LEU A 17 -2.49 -0.93 -5.36
C LEU A 17 -3.26 -1.53 -4.19
N LEU A 18 -2.98 -1.07 -2.96
CA LEU A 18 -3.74 -1.50 -1.77
C LEU A 18 -5.19 -1.02 -1.83
N SER A 19 -5.45 0.19 -2.33
CA SER A 19 -6.82 0.70 -2.52
C SER A 19 -7.59 -0.12 -3.55
N TYR A 20 -6.96 -0.48 -4.67
CA TYR A 20 -7.55 -1.36 -5.67
C TYR A 20 -7.86 -2.74 -5.09
N LEU A 21 -6.91 -3.34 -4.38
CA LEU A 21 -7.10 -4.64 -3.74
C LEU A 21 -8.23 -4.61 -2.71
N LYS A 22 -8.33 -3.55 -1.91
CA LYS A 22 -9.42 -3.36 -0.94
C LYS A 22 -10.81 -3.35 -1.59
N GLY A 23 -10.95 -2.73 -2.77
CA GLY A 23 -12.21 -2.71 -3.51
C GLY A 23 -12.56 -4.02 -4.20
N LYS A 24 -11.54 -4.80 -4.58
CA LYS A 24 -11.71 -6.09 -5.27
C LYS A 24 -11.91 -7.26 -4.30
N ASP A 25 -11.15 -7.30 -3.22
CA ASP A 25 -11.13 -8.38 -2.25
C ASP A 25 -10.68 -7.86 -0.87
N ALA A 26 -11.67 -7.64 0.00
CA ALA A 26 -11.43 -7.14 1.35
C ALA A 26 -10.67 -8.14 2.24
N THR A 27 -10.82 -9.44 2.00
CA THR A 27 -10.16 -10.50 2.79
C THR A 27 -8.69 -10.56 2.46
N ARG A 28 -8.35 -10.53 1.17
CA ARG A 28 -6.95 -10.49 0.70
C ARG A 28 -6.25 -9.18 1.05
N TYR A 29 -6.97 -8.07 1.07
CA TYR A 29 -6.45 -6.81 1.60
C TYR A 29 -6.10 -6.92 3.09
N ARG A 30 -7.00 -7.47 3.92
CA ARG A 30 -6.77 -7.64 5.37
C ARG A 30 -5.58 -8.54 5.68
N SER A 31 -5.48 -9.71 5.04
CA SER A 31 -4.35 -10.62 5.26
C SER A 31 -3.02 -10.01 4.82
N LEU A 32 -3.02 -9.22 3.74
CA LEU A 32 -1.81 -8.56 3.26
C LEU A 32 -1.34 -7.44 4.19
N ILE A 33 -2.24 -6.59 4.70
CA ILE A 33 -1.85 -5.51 5.63
C ILE A 33 -1.37 -6.07 6.98
N GLU A 34 -1.98 -7.16 7.45
CA GLU A 34 -1.58 -7.86 8.67
C GLU A 34 -0.19 -8.49 8.52
N LYS A 35 0.03 -9.23 7.42
CA LYS A 35 1.34 -9.82 7.10
C LYS A 35 2.45 -8.78 6.98
N LEU A 36 2.13 -7.59 6.48
CA LEU A 36 3.10 -6.50 6.30
C LEU A 36 3.20 -5.56 7.52
N GLY A 37 2.41 -5.79 8.59
CA GLY A 37 2.38 -4.91 9.77
C GLY A 37 1.97 -3.47 9.46
N LEU A 38 1.23 -3.24 8.37
CA LEU A 38 0.87 -1.90 7.91
C LEU A 38 -0.36 -1.42 8.67
N ARG A 39 -0.19 -0.34 9.45
CA ARG A 39 -1.29 0.34 10.13
C ARG A 39 -2.00 1.30 9.16
N LYS A 40 -3.30 1.44 9.38
CA LYS A 40 -4.22 2.25 8.58
C LYS A 40 -3.97 3.74 8.79
#